data_AF-C7JEA8-F1
#
_entry.id   AF-C7JEA8-F1
#
_cell.length_a   1.000
_cell.length_b   1.000
_cell.length_c   1.000
_cell.angle_alpha   90.00
_cell.angle_beta   90.00
_cell.angle_gamma   90.00
#
_symmetry.space_group_name_H-M   'P 1'
#
loop_
_entity.id
_entity.type
_entity.pdbx_description
1 polymer ?
#
loop_
_entity_poly.entity_id
_entity_poly.type
_entity_poly.pdbx_seq_one_letter_code
_entity_poly.pdbx_strand_id
1 'polypeptide(L)' 'MNLIYAGIFTLQHATAETFETLLLIEAPRLLYPAARNMLATLCREAGFLPVIMQQIDFAALWRNRRAVG' A
#
# COMPACT_ATOMS: atom_id res chain seq x y z
N MET A 1 15.24 -7.01 6.13
CA MET A 1 14.60 -5.76 6.60
C MET A 1 13.10 -5.89 6.36
N ASN A 2 12.30 -5.88 7.43
CA ASN A 2 10.84 -6.04 7.35
C ASN A 2 10.18 -4.79 7.96
N LEU A 3 9.18 -4.23 7.28
CA LEU A 3 8.44 -3.04 7.71
C LEU A 3 6.95 -3.39 7.78
N ILE A 4 6.35 -3.24 8.96
CA ILE A 4 4.90 -3.30 9.13
C ILE A 4 4.40 -1.86 9.25
N TYR A 5 3.58 -1.44 8.30
CA TYR A 5 3.01 -0.10 8.26
C TYR A 5 1.48 -0.19 8.20
N ALA A 6 0.81 0.47 9.14
CA ALA A 6 -0.63 0.42 9.30
C ALA A 6 -1.22 1.82 9.50
N GLY A 7 -2.51 1.96 9.23
CA GLY A 7 -3.26 3.19 9.49
C GLY A 7 -4.69 2.88 9.91
N ILE A 8 -5.30 3.81 10.63
CA ILE A 8 -6.71 3.75 11.02
C ILE A 8 -7.50 4.55 9.99
N PHE A 9 -8.53 3.91 9.42
CA PHE A 9 -9.37 4.52 8.40
C PHE A 9 -10.82 4.54 8.85
N THR A 10 -11.44 5.71 8.73
CA THR A 10 -12.88 5.87 8.87
C THR A 10 -13.49 5.90 7.48
N LEU A 11 -14.31 4.89 7.15
CA LEU A 11 -15.01 4.83 5.86
C LEU A 11 -16.38 5.49 6.00
N GLN A 12 -16.60 6.56 5.25
CA GLN A 12 -17.89 7.25 5.20
C GLN A 12 -18.64 6.82 3.94
N HIS A 13 -19.93 6.48 4.09
CA HIS A 13 -20.81 6.08 2.98
C HIS A 13 -20.35 4.85 2.19
N ALA A 14 -19.58 3.94 2.81
CA ALA A 14 -19.19 2.70 2.16
C ALA A 14 -20.40 1.77 1.98
N THR A 15 -20.61 1.30 0.75
CA THR A 15 -21.55 0.21 0.44
C THR A 15 -20.84 -1.13 0.51
N ALA A 16 -21.59 -2.24 0.63
CA ALA A 16 -20.98 -3.58 0.65
C ALA A 16 -20.11 -3.85 -0.59
N GLU A 17 -20.45 -3.27 -1.74
CA GLU A 17 -19.73 -3.40 -3.01
C GLU A 17 -18.44 -2.58 -3.06
N THR A 18 -18.43 -1.41 -2.40
CA THR A 18 -17.28 -0.49 -2.39
C THR A 18 -16.37 -0.68 -1.19
N PHE A 19 -16.85 -1.32 -0.12
CA PHE A 19 -16.09 -1.56 1.09
C PHE A 19 -14.78 -2.30 0.82
N GLU A 20 -14.84 -3.36 0.00
CA GLU A 20 -13.68 -4.18 -0.33
C GLU A 20 -12.62 -3.37 -1.11
N THR A 21 -13.03 -2.59 -2.12
CA THR A 21 -12.13 -1.76 -2.92
C THR A 21 -11.55 -0.60 -2.12
N LEU A 22 -12.32 0.02 -1.22
CA LEU A 22 -11.81 1.06 -0.32
C LEU A 22 -10.68 0.54 0.59
N LEU A 23 -10.83 -0.67 1.13
CA LEU A 23 -9.81 -1.27 2.00
C LEU A 23 -8.61 -1.86 1.25
N LEU A 24 -8.84 -2.49 0.10
CA LEU A 24 -7.77 -3.21 -0.62
C LEU A 24 -7.07 -2.37 -1.70
N ILE A 25 -7.65 -1.25 -2.10
CA ILE A 25 -7.07 -0.33 -3.08
C ILE A 25 -6.76 1.02 -2.43
N GLU A 26 -7.76 1.74 -1.93
CA GLU A 26 -7.57 3.13 -1.49
C GLU A 26 -6.72 3.23 -0.22
N ALA A 27 -7.03 2.45 0.82
CA ALA A 27 -6.25 2.46 2.05
C ALA A 27 -4.75 2.16 1.82
N PRO A 28 -4.33 1.08 1.14
CA PRO A 28 -2.91 0.83 0.87
C PRO A 28 -2.31 1.85 -0.10
N ARG A 29 -3.08 2.41 -1.05
CA ARG A 29 -2.62 3.49 -1.92
C ARG A 29 -2.25 4.75 -1.14
N LEU A 30 -2.94 5.04 -0.04
CA LEU A 30 -2.61 6.13 0.87
C LEU A 30 -1.41 5.81 1.78
N LEU A 31 -1.30 4.56 2.26
CA LEU A 31 -0.21 4.15 3.16
C LEU A 31 1.14 3.98 2.43
N TYR A 32 1.13 3.44 1.21
CA TYR A 32 2.33 2.99 0.50
C TYR A 32 3.37 4.10 0.27
N PRO A 33 3.02 5.33 -0.13
CA PRO A 33 4.01 6.40 -0.31
C PRO A 33 4.79 6.70 0.97
N ALA A 34 4.12 6.75 2.12
CA ALA A 34 4.75 7.00 3.41
C ALA A 34 5.66 5.83 3.84
N ALA A 35 5.16 4.59 3.73
CA ALA A 35 5.94 3.38 4.01
C ALA A 35 7.18 3.27 3.12
N ARG A 36 7.04 3.53 1.81
CA ARG A 36 8.12 3.57 0.83
C ARG A 36 9.17 4.61 1.18
N ASN A 37 8.75 5.82 1.56
CA ASN A 37 9.68 6.87 1.94
C ASN A 37 10.47 6.49 3.21
N MET A 38 9.80 5.95 4.22
CA MET A 38 10.45 5.49 5.45
C MET A 38 11.48 4.39 5.15
N LEU A 39 11.11 3.38 4.37
CA LEU A 39 12.03 2.30 3.99
C LEU A 39 13.23 2.83 3.20
N ALA A 40 13.01 3.72 2.23
CA ALA A 40 14.08 4.31 1.43
C ALA A 40 15.04 5.16 2.29
N THR A 41 14.51 5.87 3.28
CA THR A 41 15.31 6.64 4.26
C THR A 41 16.15 5.70 5.12
N LEU A 42 15.57 4.65 5.69
CA LEU A 42 16.30 3.66 6.49
C LEU A 42 17.42 2.98 5.68
N CYS A 43 17.18 2.64 4.40
CA CYS A 43 18.22 2.09 3.54
C CYS A 43 19.38 3.07 3.32
N ARG A 44 19.10 4.36 3.08
CA ARG A 44 20.15 5.38 2.93
C ARG A 44 20.93 5.59 4.23
N GLU A 45 20.24 5.70 5.36
CA GLU A 45 20.86 5.91 6.67
C GLU A 45 21.77 4.74 7.07
N ALA A 46 21.40 3.52 6.68
CA ALA A 46 22.22 2.33 6.88
C ALA A 46 23.39 2.22 5.87
N GLY A 47 23.59 3.20 4.98
CA GLY A 47 24.70 3.24 4.02
C GLY A 47 24.52 2.35 2.78
N PHE A 48 23.32 1.81 2.55
CA PHE A 48 23.03 1.04 1.34
C PHE A 48 22.81 1.95 0.13
N LEU A 49 22.99 1.37 -1.07
CA LEU A 49 22.65 2.03 -2.33
C LEU A 49 21.16 2.46 -2.33
N PRO A 50 20.81 3.57 -3.02
CA PRO A 50 19.43 4.03 -3.10
C PRO A 50 18.49 2.95 -3.64
N VAL A 51 17.50 2.55 -2.84
CA VAL A 51 16.49 1.58 -3.26
C VAL A 51 15.43 2.29 -4.09
N ILE A 52 15.33 1.95 -5.37
CA ILE A 52 14.27 2.43 -6.26
C ILE A 52 13.09 1.46 -6.19
N MET A 53 12.14 1.74 -5.30
CA MET A 53 10.88 1.00 -5.25
C MET A 53 9.95 1.45 -6.37
N GLN A 54 9.48 0.49 -7.17
CA GLN A 54 8.46 0.73 -8.19
C GLN A 54 7.11 1.10 -7.54
N GLN A 55 6.30 1.83 -8.29
CA GLN A 55 4.92 2.09 -7.88
C GLN A 55 4.11 0.79 -7.98
N ILE A 56 3.19 0.62 -7.05
CA ILE A 56 2.29 -0.54 -7.03
C ILE A 56 0.91 -0.09 -7.53
N ASP A 57 0.39 -0.77 -8.54
CA ASP A 57 -1.01 -0.63 -8.95
C ASP A 57 -1.88 -1.56 -8.11
N PHE A 58 -2.43 -1.01 -7.03
CA PHE A 58 -3.32 -1.75 -6.12
C PHE A 58 -4.62 -2.17 -6.79
N ALA A 59 -5.10 -1.43 -7.79
CA ALA A 59 -6.32 -1.79 -8.52
C ALA A 59 -6.09 -3.01 -9.43
N ALA A 60 -4.95 -3.07 -10.11
CA ALA A 60 -4.55 -4.25 -10.88
C ALA A 60 -4.35 -5.47 -9.97
N LEU A 61 -3.69 -5.30 -8.81
CA LEU A 61 -3.55 -6.36 -7.81
C LEU A 61 -4.90 -6.88 -7.31
N TRP A 62 -5.83 -5.98 -7.00
CA TRP A 62 -7.17 -6.35 -6.56
C TRP A 62 -7.93 -7.13 -7.63
N ARG A 63 -7.93 -6.65 -8.88
CA ARG A 63 -8.55 -7.36 -10.03
C ARG A 63 -7.95 -8.75 -10.23
N ASN A 64 -6.63 -8.86 -10.19
CA ASN A 64 -5.95 -10.15 -10.35
C ASN A 64 -6.32 -11.14 -9.23
N ARG A 65 -6.42 -10.68 -7.98
CA ARG A 65 -6.87 -11.53 -6.87
C ARG A 65 -8.30 -12.01 -7.06
N ARG A 66 -9.18 -11.15 -7.57
CA ARG A 66 -10.59 -11.49 -7.81
C ARG A 66 -10.80 -12.41 -9.01
N ALA A 67 -9.91 -12.40 -10.00
CA ALA A 67 -9.95 -13.29 -11.16
C ALA A 67 -9.47 -14.72 -10.86
N VAL A 68 -8.80 -14.91 -9.71
CA VAL A 68 -8.26 -16.21 -9.26
C VAL A 68 -9.22 -16.90 -8.26
N GLY A 69 -10.36 -16.28 -7.94
CA GLY A 69 -11.46 -16.85 -7.16
C GLY A 69 -12.71 -17.05 -8.01
#